data_AF-A0A8D3AGA2-F1
#
_entry.id   AF-A0A8D3AGA2-F1
#
_cell.length_a   1.000
_cell.length_b   1.000
_cell.length_c   1.000
_cell.angle_alpha   90.00
_cell.angle_beta   90.00
_cell.angle_gamma   90.00
#
_symmetry.space_group_name_H-M   'P 1'
#
loop_
_entity.id
_entity.type
_entity.pdbx_description
1 polymer ?
#
loop_
_entity_poly.entity_id
_entity_poly.type
_entity_poly.pdbx_seq_one_letter_code
_entity_poly.pdbx_strand_id
1 'polypeptide(L)'
;HNFTFIILTIIIITLPWFKRICKKCHNSWKQFESKCYYFSARTLTWSSSRAWCRTQGGDLLIVDSEQEQRFIFDSSSSVESSGARLWIGLTDEEQEGDWRWVDGGRVTSDGEDCGHIDTTEKALKSWMDGSCKIAYRWICEKDA
;
A
#
# COMPACT_ATOMS: atom_id res chain seq x y z
N HIS A 1 -10.87 -6.30 -48.17
CA HIS A 1 -10.32 -6.69 -46.85
C HIS A 1 -9.88 -5.48 -46.01
N ASN A 2 -10.75 -4.50 -45.73
CA ASN A 2 -10.35 -3.33 -44.92
C ASN A 2 -11.51 -2.69 -44.15
N PHE A 3 -12.74 -2.82 -44.64
CA PHE A 3 -13.91 -2.26 -43.96
C PHE A 3 -14.30 -3.00 -42.67
N THR A 4 -14.11 -4.32 -42.61
CA THR A 4 -14.47 -5.13 -41.43
C THR A 4 -13.58 -4.86 -40.21
N PHE A 5 -12.28 -4.58 -40.43
CA PHE A 5 -11.34 -4.24 -39.35
C PHE A 5 -11.61 -2.87 -38.73
N ILE A 6 -12.00 -1.88 -39.55
CA ILE A 6 -12.31 -0.51 -39.09
C ILE A 6 -13.59 -0.49 -38.25
N ILE A 7 -14.60 -1.28 -38.62
CA ILE A 7 -15.86 -1.34 -37.85
C ILE A 7 -15.64 -2.03 -36.49
N LEU A 8 -14.81 -3.08 -36.42
CA LEU A 8 -14.47 -3.76 -35.16
C LEU A 8 -13.70 -2.86 -34.17
N THR A 9 -12.74 -2.05 -34.64
CA THR A 9 -12.02 -1.12 -33.77
C THR A 9 -12.92 0.01 -33.28
N ILE A 10 -13.78 0.57 -34.14
CA ILE A 10 -14.73 1.62 -33.74
C ILE A 10 -15.73 1.10 -32.69
N ILE A 11 -16.21 -0.14 -32.81
CA ILE A 11 -17.12 -0.75 -31.81
C ILE A 11 -16.42 -0.90 -30.45
N ILE A 12 -15.14 -1.29 -30.40
CA ILE A 12 -14.39 -1.41 -29.13
C ILE A 12 -14.24 -0.06 -28.42
N ILE A 13 -14.03 1.04 -29.17
CA ILE A 13 -13.80 2.38 -28.60
C ILE A 13 -15.12 3.08 -28.22
N THR A 14 -16.24 2.70 -28.85
CA THR A 14 -17.56 3.30 -28.64
C THR A 14 -18.49 2.50 -27.74
N LEU A 15 -18.18 1.24 -27.45
CA LEU A 15 -18.90 0.46 -26.44
C LEU A 15 -18.67 1.07 -25.04
N PRO A 16 -19.72 1.24 -24.22
CA PRO A 16 -19.62 1.79 -22.86
C PRO A 16 -18.81 0.91 -21.90
N TRP A 17 -18.26 -0.21 -22.38
CA TRP A 17 -17.41 -1.13 -21.64
C TRP A 17 -15.99 -0.59 -21.38
N PHE A 18 -15.56 0.45 -22.10
CA PHE A 18 -14.35 1.22 -21.80
C PHE A 18 -14.63 2.51 -21.02
N LYS A 19 -15.79 2.68 -20.40
CA LYS A 19 -15.86 3.60 -19.26
C LYS A 19 -15.12 2.94 -18.10
N ARG A 20 -13.85 3.32 -17.89
CA ARG A 20 -13.16 3.14 -16.61
C ARG A 20 -14.09 3.70 -15.53
N ILE A 21 -14.78 2.80 -14.82
CA ILE A 21 -15.49 3.17 -13.61
C ILE A 21 -14.38 3.52 -12.63
N CYS A 22 -14.15 4.82 -12.41
CA CYS A 22 -13.34 5.26 -11.28
C CYS A 22 -14.17 4.92 -10.04
N LYS A 23 -13.99 3.71 -9.53
CA LYS A 23 -14.56 3.33 -8.26
C LYS A 23 -13.92 4.24 -7.23
N LYS A 24 -14.75 5.08 -6.60
CA LYS A 24 -14.28 5.92 -5.53
C LYS A 24 -13.98 5.03 -4.34
N CYS A 25 -12.83 5.28 -3.71
CA CYS A 25 -12.51 4.64 -2.45
C CYS A 25 -13.63 4.87 -1.43
N HIS A 26 -13.86 3.88 -0.56
CA HIS A 26 -14.80 4.03 0.56
C HIS A 26 -14.42 5.25 1.41
N ASN A 27 -15.38 5.93 2.04
CA ASN A 27 -15.17 7.23 2.71
C ASN A 27 -14.06 7.24 3.78
N SER A 28 -13.66 6.09 4.30
CA SER A 28 -12.58 5.92 5.28
C SER A 28 -11.19 5.69 4.66
N TRP A 29 -11.09 5.68 3.33
CA TRP A 29 -9.87 5.43 2.56
C TRP A 29 -9.54 6.66 1.72
N LYS A 30 -8.26 7.03 1.67
CA LYS A 30 -7.77 8.10 0.80
C LYS A 30 -7.47 7.53 -0.57
N GLN A 31 -7.88 8.22 -1.63
CA GLN A 31 -7.57 7.82 -3.00
C GLN A 31 -6.32 8.54 -3.49
N PHE A 32 -5.41 7.78 -4.08
CA PHE A 32 -4.30 8.31 -4.87
C PHE A 32 -4.13 7.44 -6.11
N GLU A 33 -4.17 8.05 -7.28
CA GLU A 33 -4.22 7.35 -8.57
C GLU A 33 -5.34 6.28 -8.62
N SER A 34 -5.01 5.05 -9.00
CA SER A 34 -5.93 3.91 -9.06
C SER A 34 -5.92 3.04 -7.79
N LYS A 35 -5.37 3.55 -6.69
CA LYS A 35 -5.27 2.84 -5.41
C LYS A 35 -6.00 3.57 -4.29
N CYS A 36 -6.40 2.80 -3.28
CA CYS A 36 -7.04 3.24 -2.05
C CYS A 36 -6.14 2.93 -0.85
N TYR A 37 -5.99 3.91 0.05
CA TYR A 37 -5.10 3.81 1.21
C TYR A 37 -5.86 4.02 2.52
N TYR A 38 -5.67 3.12 3.47
CA TYR A 38 -6.23 3.24 4.82
C TYR A 38 -5.13 3.54 5.82
N PHE A 39 -5.31 4.61 6.59
CA PHE A 39 -4.42 4.99 7.69
C PHE A 39 -5.10 4.61 9.01
N SER A 40 -4.49 3.69 9.75
CA SER A 40 -5.10 3.20 10.99
C SER A 40 -5.08 4.26 12.09
N ALA A 41 -6.17 4.34 12.86
CA ALA A 41 -6.19 5.15 14.09
C ALA A 41 -5.54 4.42 15.30
N ARG A 42 -5.69 3.09 15.36
CA ARG A 42 -5.16 2.21 16.43
C ARG A 42 -3.81 1.61 16.05
N THR A 43 -3.11 1.01 17.01
CA THR A 43 -1.86 0.29 16.78
C THR A 43 -2.06 -1.23 16.80
N LEU A 44 -1.27 -1.96 16.02
CA LEU A 44 -1.26 -3.42 15.94
C LEU A 44 0.17 -3.91 15.65
N THR A 45 0.45 -5.19 15.96
CA THR A 45 1.68 -5.84 15.48
C THR A 45 1.67 -5.90 13.96
N TRP A 46 2.85 -6.04 13.33
CA TRP A 46 2.93 -6.10 11.87
C TRP A 46 2.04 -7.21 11.29
N SER A 47 2.12 -8.43 11.86
CA SER A 47 1.32 -9.58 11.43
C SER A 47 -0.19 -9.35 11.56
N SER A 48 -0.62 -8.74 12.67
CA SER A 48 -2.03 -8.40 12.91
C SER A 48 -2.51 -7.29 11.96
N SER A 49 -1.62 -6.36 11.62
CA SER A 49 -1.89 -5.27 10.67
C SER A 49 -2.11 -5.81 9.26
N ARG A 50 -1.21 -6.69 8.80
CA ARG A 50 -1.33 -7.39 7.52
C ARG A 50 -2.60 -8.22 7.43
N ALA A 51 -2.88 -9.01 8.46
CA ALA A 51 -4.10 -9.80 8.54
C ALA A 51 -5.34 -8.90 8.42
N TRP A 52 -5.34 -7.75 9.12
CA TRP A 52 -6.44 -6.79 9.02
C TRP A 52 -6.59 -6.23 7.61
N CYS A 53 -5.52 -5.79 6.94
CA CYS A 53 -5.59 -5.28 5.57
C CYS A 53 -6.21 -6.30 4.61
N ARG A 54 -5.84 -7.59 4.76
CA ARG A 54 -6.41 -8.69 3.98
C ARG A 54 -7.90 -8.89 4.19
N THR A 55 -8.39 -8.72 5.42
CA THR A 55 -9.84 -8.73 5.67
C THR A 55 -10.59 -7.59 4.98
N GLN A 56 -9.89 -6.49 4.62
CA GLN A 56 -10.45 -5.35 3.92
C GLN A 56 -10.30 -5.42 2.39
N GLY A 57 -9.80 -6.55 1.87
CA GLY A 57 -9.56 -6.77 0.45
C GLY A 57 -8.31 -6.06 -0.08
N GLY A 58 -7.33 -5.81 0.77
CA GLY A 58 -6.02 -5.24 0.41
C GLY A 58 -4.86 -5.97 1.09
N ASP A 59 -3.70 -5.36 1.12
CA ASP A 59 -2.55 -5.81 1.93
C ASP A 59 -1.87 -4.59 2.57
N LEU A 60 -0.79 -4.78 3.33
CA LEU A 60 0.03 -3.66 3.79
C LEU A 60 0.62 -2.91 2.59
N LEU A 61 0.78 -1.60 2.73
CA LEU A 61 1.35 -0.70 1.70
C LEU A 61 2.69 -1.21 1.17
N ILE A 62 2.78 -1.44 -0.13
CA ILE A 62 4.02 -1.52 -0.90
C ILE A 62 4.25 -0.15 -1.54
N VAL A 63 5.46 0.40 -1.40
CA VAL A 63 5.78 1.69 -1.99
C VAL A 63 6.47 1.49 -3.33
N ASP A 64 5.73 1.72 -4.40
CA ASP A 64 6.13 1.50 -5.79
C ASP A 64 6.72 2.77 -6.43
N SER A 65 6.51 3.95 -5.84
CA SER A 65 6.99 5.21 -6.41
C SER A 65 7.30 6.30 -5.37
N GLU A 66 8.14 7.25 -5.75
CA GLU A 66 8.42 8.44 -4.92
C GLU A 66 7.17 9.33 -4.77
N GLN A 67 6.29 9.35 -5.78
CA GLN A 67 5.04 10.10 -5.76
C GLN A 67 4.07 9.51 -4.73
N GLU A 68 3.95 8.19 -4.69
CA GLU A 68 3.21 7.47 -3.67
C GLU A 68 3.78 7.75 -2.28
N GLN A 69 5.10 7.67 -2.09
CA GLN A 69 5.72 7.97 -0.80
C GLN A 69 5.42 9.40 -0.33
N ARG A 70 5.48 10.39 -1.23
CA ARG A 70 5.10 11.78 -0.91
C ARG A 70 3.65 11.89 -0.50
N PHE A 71 2.74 11.24 -1.24
CA PHE A 71 1.33 11.17 -0.88
C PHE A 71 1.11 10.56 0.50
N ILE A 72 1.86 9.53 0.88
CA ILE A 72 1.80 8.92 2.21
C ILE A 72 2.25 9.91 3.28
N PHE A 73 3.35 10.63 3.09
CA PHE A 73 3.82 11.64 4.05
C PHE A 73 2.84 12.80 4.23
N ASP A 74 2.25 13.29 3.13
CA ASP A 74 1.26 14.36 3.19
C ASP A 74 -0.03 13.88 3.82
N SER A 75 -0.45 12.65 3.53
CA SER A 75 -1.65 12.04 4.12
C SER A 75 -1.48 11.71 5.61
N SER A 76 -0.27 11.39 6.04
CA SER A 76 0.07 11.10 7.44
C SER A 76 0.10 12.36 8.31
N SER A 77 0.37 13.53 7.72
CA SER A 77 0.40 14.80 8.45
C SER A 77 -0.94 15.15 9.10
N SER A 78 -2.07 14.80 8.48
CA SER A 78 -3.42 15.00 9.05
C SER A 78 -3.72 14.15 10.30
N VAL A 79 -2.83 13.21 10.66
CA VAL A 79 -2.86 12.44 11.91
C VAL A 79 -2.01 13.17 12.96
N GLU A 80 -2.30 14.46 13.16
CA GLU A 80 -1.46 15.52 13.78
C GLU A 80 -0.95 15.29 15.22
N SER A 81 -1.18 14.15 15.86
CA SER A 81 -0.76 13.94 17.27
C SER A 81 0.23 12.81 17.48
N SER A 82 0.75 12.20 16.42
CA SER A 82 1.78 11.19 16.62
C SER A 82 2.69 11.13 15.41
N GLY A 83 3.89 11.70 15.58
CA GLY A 83 5.07 11.28 14.81
C GLY A 83 5.31 9.79 15.07
N ALA A 84 4.55 8.96 14.37
CA ALA A 84 4.36 7.57 14.70
C ALA A 84 4.75 6.75 13.49
N ARG A 85 5.71 5.87 13.75
CA ARG A 85 6.10 4.80 12.85
C ARG A 85 4.86 4.11 12.30
N LEU A 86 4.82 3.88 10.99
CA LEU A 86 3.73 3.20 10.31
C LEU A 86 4.23 1.92 9.66
N TRP A 87 3.64 0.77 10.01
CA TRP A 87 3.91 -0.49 9.34
C TRP A 87 3.55 -0.42 7.85
N ILE A 88 4.45 -0.97 7.03
CA ILE A 88 4.31 -1.15 5.58
C ILE A 88 4.61 -2.61 5.21
N GLY A 89 4.33 -2.98 3.97
CA GLY A 89 4.49 -4.33 3.42
C GLY A 89 5.94 -4.67 3.04
N LEU A 90 6.93 -4.09 3.70
CA LEU A 90 8.36 -4.36 3.47
C LEU A 90 8.85 -5.35 4.53
N THR A 91 9.57 -6.40 4.11
CA THR A 91 10.20 -7.38 5.01
C THR A 91 11.44 -7.99 4.37
N ASP A 92 12.50 -8.24 5.14
CA ASP A 92 13.70 -8.98 4.74
C ASP A 92 13.81 -10.33 5.47
N GLU A 93 12.69 -10.82 6.02
CA GLU A 93 12.58 -12.06 6.83
C GLU A 93 13.10 -13.33 6.14
N GLU A 94 13.20 -13.37 4.80
CA GLU A 94 13.74 -14.53 4.09
C GLU A 94 15.27 -14.54 4.00
N GLN A 95 15.91 -13.37 3.99
CA GLN A 95 17.37 -13.22 3.91
C GLN A 95 17.76 -11.82 4.38
N GLU A 96 18.47 -11.75 5.51
CA GLU A 96 19.00 -10.49 6.08
C GLU A 96 19.78 -9.70 5.02
N GLY A 97 19.37 -8.44 4.79
CA GLY A 97 19.95 -7.57 3.77
C GLY A 97 19.33 -7.68 2.37
N ASP A 98 18.36 -8.56 2.16
CA ASP A 98 17.66 -8.79 0.89
C ASP A 98 16.17 -8.41 1.04
N TRP A 99 15.89 -7.10 0.96
CA TRP A 99 14.55 -6.54 1.12
C TRP A 99 13.57 -7.08 0.09
N ARG A 100 12.47 -7.68 0.55
CA ARG A 100 11.38 -8.16 -0.29
C ARG A 100 10.07 -7.51 0.09
N TRP A 101 9.27 -7.22 -0.92
CA TRP A 101 7.89 -6.85 -0.71
C TRP A 101 7.09 -8.12 -0.41
N VAL A 102 5.99 -7.94 0.32
CA VAL A 102 5.10 -9.02 0.75
C VAL A 102 4.42 -9.81 -0.38
N ASP A 103 4.71 -9.48 -1.65
CA ASP A 103 4.12 -10.05 -2.87
C ASP A 103 4.74 -11.39 -3.31
N GLY A 104 5.79 -11.89 -2.65
CA GLY A 104 6.23 -13.28 -2.88
C GLY A 104 7.43 -13.77 -2.06
N GLY A 105 7.15 -14.43 -0.92
CA GLY A 105 8.15 -15.16 -0.12
C GLY A 105 7.61 -15.66 1.23
N ARG A 106 8.01 -16.85 1.70
CA ARG A 106 7.55 -17.54 2.93
C ARG A 106 8.30 -17.05 4.20
N VAL A 107 7.52 -16.88 5.26
CA VAL A 107 7.86 -16.38 6.62
C VAL A 107 8.57 -17.44 7.47
N THR A 108 9.76 -17.13 8.00
CA THR A 108 10.38 -17.84 9.16
C THR A 108 11.21 -16.90 10.07
N SER A 109 10.56 -16.33 11.08
CA SER A 109 10.93 -16.32 12.51
C SER A 109 12.38 -15.99 12.88
N ASP A 110 12.66 -14.71 13.18
CA ASP A 110 13.37 -14.32 14.42
C ASP A 110 12.96 -12.95 15.00
N GLY A 111 12.15 -12.16 14.29
CA GLY A 111 11.29 -11.14 14.91
C GLY A 111 11.85 -9.72 15.02
N GLU A 112 12.85 -9.38 14.21
CA GLU A 112 13.45 -8.04 14.07
C GLU A 112 13.36 -7.47 12.63
N ASP A 113 12.47 -7.96 11.76
CA ASP A 113 12.60 -7.76 10.30
C ASP A 113 11.35 -7.14 9.62
N CYS A 114 10.59 -6.33 10.37
CA CYS A 114 9.37 -5.70 9.88
C CYS A 114 9.61 -4.24 9.49
N GLY A 115 9.25 -3.89 8.25
CA GLY A 115 9.46 -2.54 7.71
C GLY A 115 8.40 -1.55 8.18
N HIS A 116 8.86 -0.41 8.70
CA HIS A 116 8.03 0.76 8.95
C HIS A 116 8.61 2.03 8.32
N ILE A 117 7.75 3.03 8.11
CA ILE A 117 8.20 4.40 7.85
C ILE A 117 8.18 5.23 9.11
N ASP A 118 9.19 6.06 9.31
CA ASP A 118 9.10 7.19 10.22
C ASP A 118 8.58 8.41 9.46
N THR A 119 7.39 8.90 9.82
CA THR A 119 6.78 10.06 9.17
C THR A 119 7.35 11.39 9.67
N THR A 120 8.17 11.39 10.72
CA THR A 120 8.85 12.59 11.24
C THR A 120 10.08 12.93 10.41
N GLU A 121 10.81 11.90 9.98
CA GLU A 121 11.93 12.00 9.07
C GLU A 121 11.43 11.69 7.66
N LYS A 122 10.74 12.67 7.03
CA LYS A 122 10.18 12.59 5.66
C LYS A 122 11.23 12.38 4.53
N ALA A 123 12.32 11.69 4.83
CA ALA A 123 13.27 11.23 3.85
C ALA A 123 12.60 10.19 2.94
N LEU A 124 12.83 10.33 1.63
CA LEU A 124 12.38 9.33 0.67
C LEU A 124 13.28 8.11 0.77
N LYS A 125 12.71 6.92 0.53
CA LYS A 125 13.42 5.63 0.58
C LYS A 125 14.11 5.32 1.92
N SER A 126 13.68 5.93 3.03
CA SER A 126 14.20 5.68 4.38
C SER A 126 13.31 4.73 5.17
N TRP A 127 13.24 3.48 4.72
CA TRP A 127 12.52 2.42 5.43
C TRP A 127 13.38 1.94 6.60
N MET A 128 12.75 1.72 7.76
CA MET A 128 13.44 1.24 8.95
C MET A 128 12.90 -0.13 9.34
N ASP A 129 13.79 -0.96 9.85
CA ASP A 129 13.50 -2.21 10.54
C ASP A 129 13.05 -1.92 11.98
N GLY A 130 12.17 -2.78 12.48
CA GLY A 130 11.77 -2.75 13.87
C GLY A 130 11.17 -4.07 14.28
N SER A 131 11.23 -4.38 15.57
CA SER A 131 10.65 -5.61 16.09
C SER A 131 9.18 -5.74 15.68
N CYS A 132 8.88 -6.82 14.95
CA CYS A 132 7.54 -7.15 14.45
C CYS A 132 6.48 -7.26 15.57
N LYS A 133 6.94 -7.42 16.81
CA LYS A 133 6.13 -7.53 18.02
C LYS A 133 5.67 -6.18 18.55
N ILE A 134 6.26 -5.08 18.11
CA ILE A 134 5.85 -3.73 18.51
C ILE A 134 4.54 -3.38 17.81
N ALA A 135 3.65 -2.71 18.56
CA ALA A 135 2.40 -2.22 18.02
C ALA A 135 2.60 -0.81 17.43
N TYR A 136 2.52 -0.70 16.11
CA TYR A 136 2.49 0.57 15.39
C TYR A 136 1.17 0.75 14.68
N ARG A 137 0.88 1.99 14.27
CA ARG A 137 -0.15 2.23 13.27
C ARG A 137 0.34 1.61 11.95
N TRP A 138 -0.56 1.39 11.00
CA TRP A 138 -0.23 0.76 9.73
C TRP A 138 -0.98 1.43 8.58
N ILE A 139 -0.48 1.18 7.38
CA ILE A 139 -1.12 1.59 6.14
C ILE A 139 -1.52 0.35 5.34
N CYS A 140 -2.78 0.27 4.93
CA CYS A 140 -3.21 -0.69 3.93
C CYS A 140 -3.30 -0.03 2.56
N GLU A 141 -3.09 -0.81 1.51
CA GLU A 141 -3.40 -0.43 0.13
C GLU A 141 -4.28 -1.48 -0.56
N LYS A 142 -5.01 -1.06 -1.60
CA LYS A 142 -5.72 -1.91 -2.56
C LYS A 142 -6.07 -1.14 -3.82
N ASP A 143 -6.39 -1.86 -4.89
CA ASP A 143 -6.96 -1.26 -6.11
C ASP A 143 -8.34 -0.63 -5.84
N ALA A 144 -8.62 0.46 -6.55
CA ALA A 144 -9.88 1.22 -6.48
C ALA A 144 -11.06 0.50 -7.15
#